data_AF-A0A7K9T222-F1
#
_entry.id   AF-A0A7K9T222-F1
#
_cell.length_a   1.000
_cell.length_b   1.000
_cell.length_c   1.000
_cell.angle_alpha   90.00
_cell.angle_beta   90.00
_cell.angle_gamma   90.00
#
_symmetry.space_group_name_H-M   'P 1'
#
loop_
_entity.id
_entity.type
_entity.pdbx_description
1 polymer ?
#
loop_
_entity_poly.entity_id
_entity_poly.type
_entity_poly.pdbx_seq_one_letter_code
_entity_poly.pdbx_strand_id
1 'polypeptide(L)'
;SPPPPRLLFHPNCGQKAAVVNEGRTALRPHDDFNHGVVLSSRPLQDEELFQVRLDKMVEKWAGSIEIGVTTHNPAFLQLPSTMTNL
;
A
#
# COMPACT_ATOMS: atom_id res chain seq x y z
N SER A 1 -14.63 24.24 -0.85
CA SER A 1 -13.26 23.93 -0.37
C SER A 1 -12.44 23.40 -1.54
N PRO A 2 -11.11 23.61 -1.58
CA PRO A 2 -10.26 22.98 -2.59
C PRO A 2 -10.35 21.45 -2.45
N PRO A 3 -10.16 20.70 -3.54
CA PRO A 3 -10.13 19.25 -3.49
C PRO A 3 -8.99 18.78 -2.58
N PRO A 4 -9.16 17.65 -1.87
CA PRO A 4 -8.10 17.12 -1.04
C PRO A 4 -6.84 16.82 -1.87
N PRO A 5 -5.64 16.89 -1.26
CA PRO A 5 -4.40 16.51 -1.94
C PRO A 5 -4.52 15.07 -2.46
N ARG A 6 -3.97 14.78 -3.63
CA ARG A 6 -4.00 13.42 -4.21
C ARG A 6 -3.55 12.35 -3.20
N LEU A 7 -4.24 11.21 -3.17
CA LEU A 7 -3.78 10.03 -2.43
C LEU A 7 -2.52 9.45 -3.09
N LEU A 8 -1.47 9.32 -2.28
CA LEU A 8 -0.20 8.69 -2.61
C LEU A 8 0.05 7.55 -1.61
N PHE A 9 0.94 6.63 -1.92
CA PHE A 9 1.49 5.66 -0.97
C PHE A 9 2.46 6.34 0.00
N HIS A 10 2.39 5.95 1.27
CA HIS A 10 3.30 6.40 2.31
C HIS A 10 4.69 5.76 2.13
N PRO A 11 5.81 6.48 2.38
CA PRO A 11 7.15 5.92 2.20
C PRO A 11 7.49 4.80 3.21
N ASN A 12 6.91 4.81 4.41
CA ASN A 12 6.97 3.65 5.31
C ASN A 12 6.16 2.49 4.70
N CYS A 13 6.87 1.50 4.19
CA CYS A 13 6.32 0.33 3.52
C CYS A 13 7.01 -0.94 4.01
N GLY A 14 6.41 -2.10 3.71
CA GLY A 14 6.93 -3.40 4.11
C GLY A 14 8.33 -3.65 3.53
N GLN A 15 9.11 -4.50 4.22
CA GLN A 15 10.53 -4.74 3.89
C GLN A 15 10.77 -5.23 2.46
N LYS A 16 9.76 -5.83 1.81
CA LYS A 16 9.82 -6.33 0.44
C LYS A 16 8.99 -5.50 -0.55
N ALA A 17 8.53 -4.33 -0.12
CA ALA A 17 7.89 -3.33 -0.96
C ALA A 17 8.82 -2.12 -1.16
N ALA A 18 8.59 -1.39 -2.24
CA ALA A 18 9.18 -0.10 -2.50
C ALA A 18 8.09 0.86 -3.00
N VAL A 19 8.12 2.08 -2.49
CA VAL A 19 7.29 3.17 -2.96
C VAL A 19 8.14 4.08 -3.85
N VAL A 20 7.74 4.22 -5.11
CA VAL A 20 8.47 4.93 -6.15
C VAL A 20 7.55 5.94 -6.86
N ASN A 21 8.09 6.66 -7.84
CA ASN A 21 7.32 7.61 -8.66
C ASN A 21 6.60 8.65 -7.79
N GLU A 22 7.34 9.26 -6.86
CA GLU A 22 6.82 10.28 -5.93
C GLU A 22 5.59 9.80 -5.13
N GLY A 23 5.59 8.53 -4.71
CA GLY A 23 4.47 7.96 -3.95
C GLY A 23 3.31 7.45 -4.82
N ARG A 24 3.41 7.49 -6.14
CA ARG A 24 2.30 7.06 -7.02
C ARG A 24 2.30 5.56 -7.32
N THR A 25 3.41 4.88 -7.05
CA THR A 25 3.57 3.46 -7.38
C THR A 25 4.16 2.71 -6.20
N ALA A 26 3.49 1.64 -5.79
CA ALA A 26 4.05 0.62 -4.92
C ALA A 26 4.42 -0.60 -5.76
N LEU A 27 5.60 -1.19 -5.53
CA LEU A 27 6.05 -2.39 -6.22
C LEU A 27 6.81 -3.32 -5.28
N ARG A 28 6.94 -4.58 -5.66
CA ARG A 28 7.90 -5.52 -5.06
C ARG A 28 9.14 -5.60 -5.96
N PRO A 29 10.34 -5.21 -5.49
CA PRO A 29 11.54 -5.22 -6.32
C PRO A 29 12.05 -6.62 -6.66
N HIS A 30 11.73 -7.60 -5.82
CA HIS A 30 12.14 -9.00 -5.93
C HIS A 30 10.91 -9.90 -6.10
N ASP A 31 11.11 -11.11 -6.63
CA ASP A 31 10.06 -12.12 -6.86
C ASP A 31 9.59 -12.79 -5.57
N ASP A 32 9.24 -12.00 -4.56
CA ASP A 32 8.74 -12.42 -3.26
C ASP A 32 7.21 -12.30 -3.14
N PHE A 33 6.63 -13.02 -2.17
CA PHE A 33 5.17 -13.10 -1.98
C PHE A 33 4.64 -12.38 -0.73
N ASN A 34 5.47 -12.07 0.28
CA ASN A 34 5.06 -11.49 1.57
C ASN A 34 5.82 -10.19 1.91
N HIS A 35 5.54 -9.59 3.07
CA HIS A 35 6.11 -8.32 3.55
C HIS A 35 5.95 -7.16 2.55
N GLY A 36 4.87 -7.20 1.76
CA GLY A 36 4.57 -6.24 0.70
C GLY A 36 3.55 -5.18 1.09
N VAL A 37 3.30 -4.97 2.39
CA VAL A 37 2.26 -4.05 2.87
C VAL A 37 2.62 -2.60 2.57
N VAL A 38 1.66 -1.84 2.03
CA VAL A 38 1.76 -0.40 1.80
C VAL A 38 0.51 0.30 2.31
N LEU A 39 0.63 1.57 2.70
CA LEU A 39 -0.45 2.38 3.23
C LEU A 39 -0.59 3.69 2.46
N SER A 40 -1.73 4.37 2.61
CA SER A 40 -1.89 5.74 2.10
C SER A 40 -1.03 6.72 2.91
N SER A 41 -0.50 7.73 2.22
CA SER A 41 0.35 8.80 2.77
C SER A 41 -0.38 9.75 3.71
N ARG A 42 -1.71 9.76 3.66
CA ARG A 42 -2.60 10.51 4.54
C ARG A 42 -3.88 9.71 4.81
N PRO A 43 -4.64 10.07 5.86
CA PRO A 43 -5.97 9.50 6.09
C PRO A 43 -6.89 9.73 4.89
N LEU A 44 -7.76 8.75 4.62
CA LEU A 44 -8.89 8.92 3.70
C LEU A 44 -9.89 9.90 4.33
N GLN A 45 -10.48 10.76 3.50
CA GLN A 45 -11.61 11.57 3.93
C GLN A 45 -12.92 10.81 3.77
N ASP A 46 -13.98 11.30 4.42
CA ASP A 46 -15.33 10.76 4.25
C ASP A 46 -15.70 10.73 2.77
N GLU A 47 -16.25 9.60 2.32
CA GLU A 47 -16.65 9.34 0.93
C GLU A 47 -15.49 9.42 -0.10
N GLU A 48 -14.22 9.38 0.34
CA GLU A 48 -13.08 9.41 -0.57
C GLU A 48 -12.73 8.02 -1.14
N LEU A 49 -12.67 7.93 -2.47
CA LEU A 49 -12.24 6.71 -3.17
C LEU A 49 -10.71 6.61 -3.25
N PHE A 50 -10.14 5.56 -2.68
CA PHE A 50 -8.77 5.15 -2.96
C PHE A 50 -8.71 4.08 -4.05
N GLN A 51 -8.45 4.50 -5.28
CA GLN A 51 -8.31 3.59 -6.42
C GLN A 51 -6.84 3.21 -6.65
N VAL A 52 -6.61 1.92 -6.92
CA VAL A 52 -5.30 1.37 -7.32
C VAL A 52 -5.42 0.66 -8.66
N ARG A 53 -4.35 0.68 -9.45
CA ARG A 53 -4.23 -0.06 -10.72
C ARG A 53 -3.11 -1.09 -10.59
N LEU A 54 -3.37 -2.31 -11.08
CA LEU A 54 -2.33 -3.33 -11.16
C LEU A 54 -1.50 -3.09 -12.42
N ASP A 55 -0.27 -2.60 -12.25
CA ASP A 55 0.63 -2.31 -13.36
C ASP A 55 1.36 -3.57 -13.86
N LYS A 56 1.71 -4.48 -12.93
CA LYS A 56 2.43 -5.73 -13.22
C LYS A 56 1.98 -6.84 -12.29
N MET A 57 1.99 -8.08 -12.78
CA MET A 57 1.70 -9.29 -12.03
C MET A 57 2.82 -10.31 -12.27
N VAL A 58 3.20 -11.06 -11.23
CA VAL A 58 4.18 -12.15 -11.33
C VAL A 58 3.43 -13.47 -11.27
N GLU A 59 3.54 -14.29 -12.33
CA GLU A 59 2.78 -15.54 -12.48
C GLU A 59 3.34 -16.72 -11.66
N LYS A 60 4.51 -16.55 -11.04
CA LYS A 60 5.19 -17.57 -10.24
C LYS A 60 4.43 -17.97 -8.97
N TRP A 61 3.57 -17.08 -8.47
CA TRP A 61 2.88 -17.25 -7.19
C TRP A 61 1.37 -17.26 -7.41
N ALA A 62 0.70 -18.28 -6.89
CA ALA A 62 -0.75 -18.27 -6.75
C ALA A 62 -1.11 -17.57 -5.42
N GLY A 63 -1.91 -16.51 -5.48
CA GLY A 63 -2.31 -15.73 -4.31
C GLY A 63 -3.29 -14.62 -4.67
N SER A 64 -3.66 -13.83 -3.67
CA SER A 64 -4.58 -12.69 -3.81
C SER A 64 -3.90 -11.38 -3.39
N ILE A 65 -4.52 -10.27 -3.75
CA ILE A 65 -4.24 -8.96 -3.16
C ILE A 65 -5.25 -8.73 -2.04
N GLU A 66 -4.77 -8.28 -0.89
CA GLU A 66 -5.59 -7.90 0.26
C GLU A 66 -5.67 -6.36 0.32
N ILE A 67 -6.88 -5.83 0.47
CA ILE A 67 -7.14 -4.39 0.61
C ILE A 67 -8.05 -4.20 1.82
N GLY A 68 -7.75 -3.20 2.66
CA GLY A 68 -8.53 -2.86 3.84
C GLY A 68 -8.23 -1.45 4.31
N VAL A 69 -8.76 -1.10 5.48
CA VAL A 69 -8.57 0.19 6.13
C VAL A 69 -8.01 0.02 7.53
N THR A 70 -7.29 1.03 8.02
CA THR A 70 -6.73 1.05 9.37
C THR A 70 -6.85 2.46 9.95
N THR A 71 -6.98 2.54 11.28
CA THR A 71 -6.95 3.80 12.03
C THR A 71 -5.54 4.15 12.53
N HIS A 72 -4.56 3.28 12.29
CA HIS A 72 -3.18 3.48 12.75
C HIS A 72 -2.43 4.45 11.85
N ASN A 73 -1.62 5.32 12.45
CA ASN A 73 -0.78 6.25 11.70
C ASN A 73 0.38 5.50 11.02
N PRO A 74 0.52 5.59 9.68
CA PRO A 74 1.57 4.88 8.94
C PRO A 74 2.99 5.30 9.33
N ALA A 75 3.20 6.48 9.93
CA ALA A 75 4.53 6.91 10.37
C ALA A 75 5.07 6.12 11.57
N PHE A 76 4.20 5.49 12.36
CA PHE A 76 4.57 4.79 13.59
C PHE A 76 4.22 3.29 13.58
N LEU A 77 3.58 2.82 12.51
CA LEU A 77 3.15 1.42 12.42
C LEU A 77 4.31 0.52 11.99
N GLN A 78 4.52 -0.55 12.76
CA GLN A 78 5.32 -1.69 12.31
C GLN A 78 4.45 -2.57 11.41
N LEU A 79 4.88 -2.76 10.16
CA LEU A 79 4.07 -3.43 9.15
C LEU A 79 4.20 -4.95 9.26
N PRO A 80 3.07 -5.70 9.22
CA PRO A 80 3.09 -7.15 9.31
C PRO A 80 3.59 -7.80 8.00
N SER A 81 3.83 -9.11 8.04
CA SER A 81 4.20 -9.89 6.86
C SER A 81 3.04 -10.10 5.87
N THR A 82 1.81 -10.10 6.36
CA THR A 82 0.53 -10.20 5.61
C THR A 82 -0.55 -9.39 6.35
N MET A 83 -1.66 -9.02 5.68
CA MET A 83 -2.77 -8.32 6.36
C MET A 83 -3.76 -9.29 7.03
N THR A 84 -3.71 -10.58 6.68
CA THR A 84 -4.63 -11.63 7.18
C THR A 84 -4.35 -12.13 8.61
N ASN A 85 -3.37 -11.57 9.34
CA ASN A 85 -3.06 -11.96 10.73
C ASN A 85 -3.35 -10.88 11.79
N LEU A 86 -4.29 -9.97 11.52
CA LEU A 86 -4.82 -9.03 12.53
C LEU A 86 -6.08 -9.59 13.21
#